data_AF-A0A6V8EN08-F1
#
_entry.id   AF-A0A6V8EN08-F1
#
_cell.length_a   1.000
_cell.length_b   1.000
_cell.length_c   1.000
_cell.angle_alpha   90.00
_cell.angle_beta   90.00
_cell.angle_gamma   90.00
#
_symmetry.space_group_name_H-M   'P 1'
#
loop_
_entity.id
_entity.type
_entity.pdbx_description
1 polymer ?
#
loop_
_entity_poly.entity_id
_entity_poly.type
_entity_poly.pdbx_seq_one_letter_code
_entity_poly.pdbx_strand_id
1 'polypeptide(L)'
;ILGQWEHNYPDQWTKHNAQDSGYGGEAIHNMTRWDWAQDLFEWYEYYLKGNGPKPEAIAQVQRNDGEWRIEQTWPPEDLDWYTLPLSECSSSGAFTGGGAPVVGGGQTVTTVCSALSETEDLQISGLIRLHLEAVATMDGGQIFAELRDSETGIRLGHATMDIRYHAGGYEPQTVLPSQQVTMMMEFQAIDAILPAGHGINIVFTDTGEDYLAPACGPSCTVHILPSLSELQIPRIYRDSSDVLITPQSLDAANN
;
A
#
# COMPACT_ATOMS: atom_id res chain seq x y z
N ILE A 1 11.44 4.49 11.68
CA ILE A 1 11.52 3.08 11.29
C ILE A 1 10.16 2.66 10.76
N LEU A 2 10.12 2.00 9.61
CA LEU A 2 8.91 1.56 8.91
C LEU A 2 9.13 0.08 8.54
N GLY A 3 8.50 -0.82 9.27
CA GLY A 3 8.59 -2.26 9.05
C GLY A 3 7.28 -2.84 8.53
N GLN A 4 7.32 -4.10 8.08
CA GLN A 4 6.13 -4.85 7.65
C GLN A 4 5.33 -5.38 8.87
N TRP A 5 5.15 -4.53 9.88
CA TRP A 5 4.46 -4.83 11.14
C TRP A 5 3.05 -4.28 11.05
N GLU A 6 2.01 -5.11 11.08
CA GLU A 6 0.60 -4.67 11.08
C GLU A 6 0.32 -3.47 12.01
N HIS A 7 -0.15 -3.71 13.24
CA HIS A 7 -0.34 -2.70 14.28
C HIS A 7 0.42 -3.13 15.54
N ASN A 8 1.64 -3.64 15.34
CA ASN A 8 2.48 -4.25 16.35
C ASN A 8 3.75 -3.43 16.59
N TYR A 9 4.36 -3.59 17.76
CA TYR A 9 5.64 -2.93 18.06
C TYR A 9 6.82 -3.60 17.34
N PRO A 10 7.92 -2.87 17.05
CA PRO A 10 9.06 -3.39 16.30
C PRO A 10 9.73 -4.65 16.88
N ASP A 11 9.57 -4.92 18.17
CA ASP A 11 10.16 -6.04 18.91
C ASP A 11 9.15 -7.15 19.30
N GLN A 12 7.90 -7.08 18.84
CA GLN A 12 6.86 -8.05 19.17
C GLN A 12 6.93 -9.33 18.33
N TRP A 13 8.02 -10.08 18.44
CA TRP A 13 8.27 -11.26 17.60
C TRP A 13 7.15 -12.30 17.56
N THR A 14 6.46 -12.56 18.67
CA THR A 14 5.35 -13.53 18.69
C THR A 14 4.20 -13.12 17.77
N LYS A 15 4.00 -11.81 17.57
CA LYS A 15 3.04 -11.26 16.62
C LYS A 15 3.56 -11.38 15.20
N HIS A 16 4.82 -11.02 14.98
CA HIS A 16 5.46 -11.11 13.67
C HIS A 16 5.44 -12.54 13.11
N ASN A 17 5.77 -13.54 13.93
CA ASN A 17 5.76 -14.95 13.54
C ASN A 17 4.35 -15.52 13.28
N ALA A 18 3.30 -14.77 13.58
CA ALA A 18 1.92 -15.14 13.33
C ALA A 18 1.28 -14.37 12.15
N GLN A 19 2.04 -13.51 11.47
CA GLN A 19 1.55 -12.78 10.29
C GLN A 19 1.39 -13.70 9.10
N ASP A 20 0.28 -13.53 8.39
CA ASP A 20 -0.02 -14.25 7.16
C ASP A 20 0.74 -13.66 5.96
N SER A 21 0.82 -14.44 4.88
CA SER A 21 1.34 -13.98 3.58
C SER A 21 0.50 -12.82 3.03
N GLY A 22 1.16 -11.77 2.51
CA GLY A 22 0.53 -10.52 2.07
C GLY A 22 0.24 -9.51 3.18
N TYR A 23 0.54 -9.86 4.43
CA TYR A 23 0.47 -8.99 5.62
C TYR A 23 1.83 -8.81 6.31
N GLY A 24 2.93 -9.09 5.58
CA GLY A 24 4.30 -9.02 6.08
C GLY A 24 4.95 -10.38 6.31
N GLY A 25 4.22 -11.49 6.15
CA GLY A 25 4.72 -12.85 6.35
C GLY A 25 6.01 -13.17 5.57
N GLU A 26 6.19 -12.54 4.42
CA GLU A 26 7.36 -12.67 3.54
C GLU A 26 8.66 -12.14 4.19
N ALA A 27 8.55 -11.16 5.08
CA ALA A 27 9.67 -10.47 5.69
C ALA A 27 10.07 -11.01 7.08
N ILE A 28 9.33 -11.98 7.63
CA ILE A 28 9.42 -12.43 9.05
C ILE A 28 10.86 -12.73 9.48
N HIS A 29 11.62 -13.40 8.61
CA HIS A 29 13.00 -13.84 8.87
C HIS A 29 13.97 -12.69 9.22
N ASN A 30 13.62 -11.44 8.89
CA ASN A 30 14.43 -10.26 9.19
C ASN A 30 13.57 -9.09 9.70
N MET A 31 12.37 -9.35 10.23
CA MET A 31 11.39 -8.32 10.57
C MET A 31 11.54 -7.71 11.96
N THR A 32 11.87 -8.53 12.96
CA THR A 32 11.92 -8.07 14.35
C THR A 32 13.15 -7.19 14.59
N ARG A 33 12.92 -6.01 15.16
CA ARG A 33 13.94 -4.99 15.45
C ARG A 33 14.19 -4.88 16.93
N TRP A 34 15.12 -5.68 17.44
CA TRP A 34 15.53 -5.68 18.85
C TRP A 34 16.26 -4.40 19.27
N ASP A 35 16.83 -3.69 18.30
CA ASP A 35 17.59 -2.46 18.45
C ASP A 35 16.73 -1.19 18.47
N TRP A 36 15.43 -1.28 18.17
CA TRP A 36 14.57 -0.08 18.07
C TRP A 36 14.51 0.75 19.38
N ALA A 37 14.61 0.08 20.53
CA ALA A 37 14.61 0.72 21.84
C ALA A 37 15.90 1.52 22.08
N GLN A 38 17.02 1.14 21.43
CA GLN A 38 18.26 1.93 21.45
C GLN A 38 18.06 3.24 20.69
N ASP A 39 17.46 3.20 19.49
CA ASP A 39 17.16 4.41 18.70
C ASP A 39 16.27 5.38 19.50
N LEU A 40 15.26 4.87 20.20
CA LEU A 40 14.42 5.68 21.09
C LEU A 40 15.18 6.23 22.29
N PHE A 41 16.03 5.41 22.92
CA PHE A 41 16.82 5.83 24.07
C PHE A 41 17.75 6.99 23.71
N GLU A 42 18.48 6.89 22.60
CA GLU A 42 19.37 7.94 22.10
C GLU A 42 18.60 9.22 21.79
N TRP A 43 17.41 9.10 21.21
CA TRP A 43 16.52 10.24 21.00
C TRP A 43 16.12 10.93 22.31
N TYR A 44 15.71 10.16 23.32
CA TYR A 44 15.35 10.72 24.63
C TYR A 44 16.54 11.35 25.36
N GLU A 45 17.71 10.72 25.32
CA GLU A 45 18.92 11.28 25.95
C GLU A 45 19.29 12.64 25.36
N TYR A 46 19.28 12.78 24.03
CA TYR A 46 19.64 14.04 23.40
C TYR A 46 18.56 15.12 23.59
N TYR A 47 17.31 14.84 23.19
CA TYR A 47 16.28 15.88 23.12
C TYR A 47 15.64 16.22 24.47
N LEU A 48 15.58 15.28 25.41
CA LEU A 48 14.96 15.53 26.73
C LEU A 48 15.98 15.78 27.85
N LYS A 49 17.20 15.24 27.73
CA LYS A 49 18.22 15.37 28.80
C LYS A 49 19.46 16.17 28.39
N GLY A 50 19.68 16.42 27.10
CA GLY A 50 20.85 17.13 26.61
C GLY A 50 22.14 16.30 26.69
N ASN A 51 22.04 14.97 26.69
CA ASN A 51 23.16 14.04 26.76
C ASN A 51 23.46 13.44 25.38
N GLY A 52 24.74 13.21 25.09
CA GLY A 52 25.16 12.50 23.88
C GLY A 52 25.08 13.32 22.57
N PRO A 53 25.44 12.71 21.43
CA PRO A 53 25.31 13.34 20.12
C PRO A 53 23.84 13.41 19.67
N LYS A 54 23.54 14.31 18.73
CA LYS A 54 22.22 14.39 18.09
C LYS A 54 21.99 13.12 17.24
N PRO A 55 20.87 12.41 17.41
CA PRO A 55 20.53 11.29 16.55
C PRO A 55 20.36 11.73 15.09
N GLU A 56 20.73 10.86 14.17
CA GLU A 56 20.53 11.07 12.74
C GLU A 56 19.04 11.10 12.40
N ALA A 57 18.65 12.00 11.48
CA ALA A 57 17.28 12.12 11.01
C ALA A 57 17.13 11.34 9.71
N ILE A 58 17.00 10.02 9.84
CA ILE A 58 16.91 9.07 8.72
C ILE A 58 15.67 8.19 8.87
N ALA A 59 15.17 7.69 7.75
CA ALA A 59 14.21 6.61 7.72
C ALA A 59 14.94 5.27 7.62
N GLN A 60 14.44 4.27 8.34
CA GLN A 60 14.86 2.88 8.18
C GLN A 60 13.62 2.14 7.70
N VAL A 61 13.70 1.54 6.52
CA VAL A 61 12.53 1.01 5.80
C VAL A 61 12.76 -0.45 5.45
N GLN A 62 11.74 -1.28 5.68
CA GLN A 62 11.75 -2.70 5.33
C GLN A 62 10.93 -2.96 4.08
N ARG A 63 11.55 -3.62 3.11
CA ARG A 63 10.88 -4.14 1.92
C ARG A 63 10.11 -5.42 2.25
N ASN A 64 9.07 -5.72 1.47
CA ASN A 64 8.24 -6.92 1.66
C ASN A 64 9.03 -8.25 1.68
N ASP A 65 10.22 -8.32 1.08
CA ASP A 65 11.09 -9.50 1.11
C ASP A 65 12.04 -9.55 2.32
N GLY A 66 11.92 -8.62 3.27
CA GLY A 66 12.70 -8.59 4.51
C GLY A 66 13.99 -7.78 4.45
N GLU A 67 14.38 -7.24 3.29
CA GLU A 67 15.53 -6.35 3.21
C GLU A 67 15.26 -5.03 3.94
N TRP A 68 16.20 -4.59 4.76
CA TRP A 68 16.17 -3.27 5.39
C TRP A 68 17.14 -2.34 4.69
N ARG A 69 16.79 -1.06 4.63
CA ARG A 69 17.68 0.00 4.16
C ARG A 69 17.51 1.30 4.94
N ILE A 70 18.53 2.15 4.85
CA ILE A 70 18.49 3.52 5.33
C ILE A 70 18.11 4.45 4.17
N GLU A 71 17.19 5.37 4.41
CA GLU A 71 16.80 6.43 3.51
C GLU A 71 16.95 7.78 4.23
N GLN A 72 17.31 8.85 3.52
CA GLN A 72 17.35 10.19 4.12
C GLN A 72 15.96 10.71 4.48
N THR A 73 14.97 10.39 3.64
CA THR A 73 13.56 10.76 3.84
C THR A 73 12.66 9.59 3.43
N TRP A 74 11.43 9.61 3.94
CA TRP A 74 10.36 8.75 3.43
C TRP A 74 9.11 9.56 3.12
N PRO A 75 8.50 9.43 1.92
CA PRO A 75 9.06 8.73 0.75
C PRO A 75 10.44 9.30 0.32
N PRO A 76 11.25 8.54 -0.43
CA PRO A 76 12.49 9.05 -0.98
C PRO A 76 12.25 10.29 -1.86
N GLU A 77 13.22 11.21 -1.96
CA GLU A 77 13.08 12.41 -2.80
C GLU A 77 13.33 12.11 -4.29
N ASP A 78 14.09 11.06 -4.58
CA ASP A 78 14.55 10.64 -5.90
C ASP A 78 13.63 9.60 -6.55
N LEU A 79 12.32 9.72 -6.34
CA LEU A 79 11.33 8.85 -6.98
C LEU A 79 11.35 9.01 -8.49
N ASP A 80 11.42 7.89 -9.19
CA ASP A 80 11.05 7.80 -10.59
C ASP A 80 9.62 7.25 -10.69
N TRP A 81 8.78 7.84 -11.54
CA TRP A 81 7.37 7.47 -11.61
C TRP A 81 7.12 6.59 -12.82
N TYR A 82 6.60 5.40 -12.59
CA TYR A 82 6.09 4.53 -13.64
C TYR A 82 4.58 4.75 -13.80
N THR A 83 4.16 5.34 -14.91
CA THR A 83 2.74 5.55 -15.23
C THR A 83 2.22 4.42 -16.11
N LEU A 84 1.21 3.72 -15.61
CA LEU A 84 0.50 2.64 -16.28
C LEU A 84 -0.94 3.06 -16.62
N PRO A 85 -1.25 3.33 -17.90
CA PRO A 85 -2.64 3.45 -18.34
C PRO A 85 -3.37 2.13 -18.15
N LEU A 86 -4.47 2.12 -17.40
CA LEU A 86 -5.23 0.89 -17.16
C LEU A 86 -6.01 0.40 -18.41
N SER A 87 -5.98 1.17 -19.51
CA SER A 87 -6.40 0.73 -20.84
C SER A 87 -5.52 -0.35 -21.45
N GLU A 88 -4.30 -0.54 -20.95
CA GLU A 88 -3.38 -1.60 -21.35
C GLU A 88 -3.67 -2.92 -20.61
N CYS A 89 -4.57 -2.89 -19.61
CA CYS A 89 -4.93 -4.02 -18.77
C CYS A 89 -6.30 -4.62 -19.16
N SER A 90 -6.56 -5.86 -18.72
CA SER A 90 -7.85 -6.52 -18.93
C SER A 90 -8.71 -6.43 -17.68
N SER A 91 -9.97 -5.98 -17.79
CA SER A 91 -10.88 -5.86 -16.65
C SER A 91 -12.06 -6.82 -16.76
N SER A 92 -12.39 -7.53 -15.68
CA SER A 92 -13.45 -8.54 -15.64
C SER A 92 -14.88 -7.95 -15.64
N GLY A 93 -15.01 -6.65 -15.39
CA GLY A 93 -16.28 -5.94 -15.33
C GLY A 93 -16.07 -4.43 -15.19
N ALA A 94 -17.16 -3.73 -14.87
CA ALA A 94 -17.14 -2.27 -14.73
C ALA A 94 -17.93 -1.77 -13.51
N PHE A 95 -18.70 -2.61 -12.82
CA PHE A 95 -19.49 -2.19 -11.66
C PHE A 95 -18.96 -2.82 -10.39
N THR A 96 -18.83 -1.99 -9.36
CA THR A 96 -18.40 -2.38 -8.02
C THR A 96 -19.51 -2.07 -7.02
N GLY A 97 -19.54 -2.88 -5.95
CA GLY A 97 -20.51 -2.72 -4.87
C GLY A 97 -21.88 -3.31 -5.16
N GLY A 98 -22.89 -2.81 -4.46
CA GLY A 98 -24.20 -3.43 -4.47
C GLY A 98 -24.44 -4.39 -3.31
N GLY A 99 -23.49 -4.47 -2.36
CA GLY A 99 -23.56 -5.32 -1.19
C GLY A 99 -24.50 -4.80 -0.09
N ALA A 100 -24.55 -5.51 1.03
CA ALA A 100 -25.37 -5.10 2.17
C ALA A 100 -24.79 -3.82 2.82
N PRO A 101 -25.63 -2.87 3.30
CA PRO A 101 -25.16 -1.66 3.98
C PRO A 101 -24.16 -1.98 5.09
N VAL A 102 -23.05 -1.25 5.15
CA VAL A 102 -21.99 -1.36 6.18
C VAL A 102 -21.21 -2.69 6.17
N VAL A 103 -21.72 -3.73 5.49
CA VAL A 103 -21.12 -5.07 5.42
C VAL A 103 -20.43 -5.32 4.08
N GLY A 104 -20.99 -4.82 2.98
CA GLY A 104 -20.45 -4.99 1.62
C GLY A 104 -20.76 -6.35 1.02
N GLY A 105 -19.82 -6.87 0.23
CA GLY A 105 -19.95 -8.15 -0.47
C GLY A 105 -20.72 -8.02 -1.79
N GLY A 106 -20.63 -6.85 -2.42
CA GLY A 106 -21.21 -6.60 -3.73
C GLY A 106 -20.39 -7.16 -4.89
N GLN A 107 -20.60 -6.57 -6.07
CA GLN A 107 -19.85 -6.86 -7.27
C GLN A 107 -18.37 -6.48 -7.09
N THR A 108 -17.50 -7.35 -7.58
CA THR A 108 -16.04 -7.18 -7.61
C THR A 108 -15.59 -7.06 -9.05
N VAL A 109 -14.65 -6.16 -9.32
CA VAL A 109 -13.96 -6.05 -10.61
C VAL A 109 -12.48 -6.34 -10.38
N THR A 110 -11.88 -7.11 -11.26
CA THR A 110 -10.44 -7.35 -11.26
C THR A 110 -9.85 -6.84 -12.56
N THR A 111 -8.86 -5.96 -12.45
CA THR A 111 -8.05 -5.47 -13.57
C THR A 111 -6.69 -6.13 -13.51
N VAL A 112 -6.35 -6.88 -14.56
CA VAL A 112 -5.12 -7.67 -14.70
C VAL A 112 -4.22 -7.01 -15.72
N CYS A 113 -3.00 -6.66 -15.29
CA CYS A 113 -1.97 -6.06 -16.14
C CYS A 113 -0.82 -7.06 -16.31
N SER A 114 -0.25 -7.11 -17.52
CA SER A 114 0.94 -7.95 -17.79
C SER A 114 2.17 -7.47 -17.03
N ALA A 115 3.28 -8.19 -17.18
CA ALA A 115 4.55 -7.83 -16.58
C ALA A 115 4.91 -6.35 -16.79
N LEU A 116 5.25 -5.66 -15.71
CA LEU A 116 5.66 -4.25 -15.77
C LEU A 116 7.08 -4.09 -16.33
N SER A 117 7.88 -5.14 -16.22
CA SER A 117 9.24 -5.26 -16.73
C SER A 117 9.56 -6.74 -16.96
N GLU A 118 10.17 -7.08 -18.08
CA GLU A 118 10.57 -8.47 -18.41
C GLU A 118 11.99 -8.81 -17.93
N THR A 119 12.77 -7.81 -17.53
CA THR A 119 14.23 -7.96 -17.35
C THR A 119 14.74 -7.48 -16.01
N GLU A 120 13.99 -6.63 -15.33
CA GLU A 120 14.42 -5.97 -14.08
C GLU A 120 13.29 -6.01 -13.06
N ASP A 121 13.65 -6.29 -11.81
CA ASP A 121 12.75 -6.18 -10.67
C ASP A 121 12.38 -4.71 -10.46
N LEU A 122 11.11 -4.46 -10.11
CA LEU A 122 10.61 -3.14 -9.80
C LEU A 122 10.53 -2.97 -8.28
N GLN A 123 11.35 -2.06 -7.73
CA GLN A 123 11.24 -1.66 -6.33
C GLN A 123 10.24 -0.51 -6.19
N ILE A 124 9.10 -0.78 -5.58
CA ILE A 124 8.04 0.17 -5.24
C ILE A 124 8.33 0.75 -3.86
N SER A 125 8.37 2.07 -3.74
CA SER A 125 8.70 2.74 -2.49
C SER A 125 7.99 4.08 -2.39
N GLY A 126 6.90 4.14 -1.62
CA GLY A 126 6.14 5.36 -1.39
C GLY A 126 4.64 5.13 -1.46
N LEU A 127 3.91 6.09 -2.03
CA LEU A 127 2.46 6.10 -2.12
C LEU A 127 2.06 5.98 -3.60
N ILE A 128 1.47 4.85 -3.98
CA ILE A 128 0.94 4.66 -5.35
C ILE A 128 -0.27 5.57 -5.54
N ARG A 129 -0.37 6.21 -6.71
CA ARG A 129 -1.54 7.02 -7.08
C ARG A 129 -2.38 6.26 -8.09
N LEU A 130 -3.67 6.17 -7.81
CA LEU A 130 -4.65 5.61 -8.72
C LEU A 130 -5.65 6.71 -9.05
N HIS A 131 -5.58 7.24 -10.26
CA HIS A 131 -6.59 8.17 -10.77
C HIS A 131 -7.65 7.36 -11.50
N LEU A 132 -8.69 6.98 -10.75
CA LEU A 132 -9.75 6.09 -11.21
C LEU A 132 -10.93 6.91 -11.72
N GLU A 133 -11.23 6.78 -13.01
CA GLU A 133 -12.45 7.35 -13.58
C GLU A 133 -13.66 6.52 -13.14
N ALA A 134 -14.66 7.19 -12.56
CA ALA A 134 -15.83 6.55 -12.00
C ALA A 134 -17.11 7.36 -12.28
N VAL A 135 -18.22 6.66 -12.48
CA VAL A 135 -19.55 7.23 -12.62
C VAL A 135 -20.39 6.81 -11.42
N ALA A 136 -20.91 7.81 -10.71
CA ALA A 136 -21.73 7.58 -9.54
C ALA A 136 -23.12 7.07 -9.93
N THR A 137 -23.59 5.97 -9.31
CA THR A 137 -24.99 5.53 -9.49
C THR A 137 -25.94 6.38 -8.64
N MET A 138 -25.46 6.89 -7.50
CA MET A 138 -26.23 7.70 -6.56
C MET A 138 -25.37 8.85 -6.01
N ASP A 139 -25.72 9.44 -4.87
CA ASP A 139 -24.95 10.51 -4.23
C ASP A 139 -23.81 10.02 -3.31
N GLY A 140 -23.49 8.72 -3.39
CA GLY A 140 -22.44 8.07 -2.62
C GLY A 140 -21.96 6.79 -3.29
N GLY A 141 -21.05 6.09 -2.60
CA GLY A 141 -20.39 4.88 -3.08
C GLY A 141 -18.95 4.84 -2.57
N GLN A 142 -18.34 3.66 -2.58
CA GLN A 142 -16.97 3.46 -2.13
C GLN A 142 -16.24 2.54 -3.11
N ILE A 143 -14.96 2.82 -3.32
CA ILE A 143 -14.02 1.92 -3.95
C ILE A 143 -12.95 1.55 -2.94
N PHE A 144 -12.80 0.26 -2.67
CA PHE A 144 -11.59 -0.32 -2.11
C PHE A 144 -10.81 -0.97 -3.26
N ALA A 145 -9.55 -0.56 -3.43
CA ALA A 145 -8.65 -1.05 -4.47
C ALA A 145 -7.48 -1.78 -3.81
N GLU A 146 -7.34 -3.08 -4.06
CA GLU A 146 -6.24 -3.88 -3.55
C GLU A 146 -5.28 -4.25 -4.67
N LEU A 147 -3.99 -3.96 -4.49
CA LEU A 147 -2.94 -4.30 -5.42
C LEU A 147 -2.28 -5.61 -5.00
N ARG A 148 -2.14 -6.52 -5.96
CA ARG A 148 -1.47 -7.81 -5.78
C ARG A 148 -0.47 -8.07 -6.90
N ASP A 149 0.59 -8.81 -6.57
CA ASP A 149 1.41 -9.51 -7.55
C ASP A 149 0.54 -10.55 -8.28
N SER A 150 0.56 -10.56 -9.62
CA SER A 150 -0.36 -11.39 -10.40
C SER A 150 0.01 -12.87 -10.46
N GLU A 151 1.28 -13.18 -10.19
CA GLU A 151 1.87 -14.50 -10.30
C GLU A 151 1.80 -15.24 -8.96
N THR A 152 2.11 -14.54 -7.87
CA THR A 152 2.11 -15.09 -6.52
C THR A 152 0.79 -14.86 -5.78
N GLY A 153 0.02 -13.86 -6.18
CA GLY A 153 -1.18 -13.42 -5.48
C GLY A 153 -0.90 -12.66 -4.17
N ILE A 154 0.37 -12.41 -3.85
CA ILE A 154 0.77 -11.66 -2.65
C ILE A 154 0.23 -10.24 -2.75
N ARG A 155 -0.41 -9.79 -1.68
CA ARG A 155 -0.92 -8.44 -1.54
C ARG A 155 0.24 -7.46 -1.33
N LEU A 156 0.27 -6.41 -2.12
CA LEU A 156 1.29 -5.35 -2.08
C LEU A 156 0.80 -4.11 -1.32
N GLY A 157 -0.50 -3.82 -1.37
CA GLY A 157 -1.10 -2.71 -0.65
C GLY A 157 -2.53 -2.45 -1.08
N HIS A 158 -3.16 -1.42 -0.50
CA HIS A 158 -4.52 -1.03 -0.88
C HIS A 158 -4.75 0.49 -0.76
N ALA A 159 -5.84 0.95 -1.36
CA ALA A 159 -6.44 2.26 -1.17
C ALA A 159 -7.95 2.10 -0.93
N THR A 160 -8.55 3.04 -0.20
CA THR A 160 -10.02 3.14 -0.11
C THR A 160 -10.45 4.59 -0.28
N MET A 161 -11.60 4.80 -0.92
CA MET A 161 -12.15 6.14 -1.11
C MET A 161 -13.66 6.07 -1.27
N ASP A 162 -14.37 6.89 -0.50
CA ASP A 162 -15.75 7.26 -0.79
C ASP A 162 -15.77 8.27 -1.95
N ILE A 163 -16.62 8.06 -2.94
CA ILE A 163 -16.65 8.85 -4.19
C ILE A 163 -16.87 10.35 -3.94
N ARG A 164 -17.45 10.75 -2.81
CA ARG A 164 -17.59 12.17 -2.45
C ARG A 164 -16.24 12.84 -2.21
N TYR A 165 -15.20 12.07 -1.91
CA TYR A 165 -13.83 12.55 -1.73
C TYR A 165 -12.98 12.41 -3.00
N HIS A 166 -13.61 12.28 -4.18
CA HIS A 166 -12.90 12.03 -5.44
C HIS A 166 -11.77 13.04 -5.72
N ALA A 167 -11.87 14.29 -5.27
CA ALA A 167 -10.85 15.31 -5.48
C ALA A 167 -9.67 15.23 -4.49
N GLY A 168 -9.67 14.26 -3.57
CA GLY A 168 -8.73 14.12 -2.47
C GLY A 168 -9.02 15.07 -1.29
N GLY A 169 -8.21 14.94 -0.23
CA GLY A 169 -8.32 15.77 0.98
C GLY A 169 -9.40 15.30 1.96
N TYR A 170 -9.75 16.19 2.89
CA TYR A 170 -10.61 15.88 4.04
C TYR A 170 -12.06 16.36 3.90
N GLU A 171 -12.39 17.04 2.80
CA GLU A 171 -13.71 17.64 2.61
C GLU A 171 -14.49 16.92 1.51
N PRO A 172 -15.71 16.43 1.80
CA PRO A 172 -16.54 15.79 0.79
C PRO A 172 -17.10 16.82 -0.20
N GLN A 173 -17.24 16.41 -1.45
CA GLN A 173 -17.90 17.13 -2.51
C GLN A 173 -19.26 16.50 -2.82
N THR A 174 -20.20 17.33 -3.28
CA THR A 174 -21.47 16.85 -3.79
C THR A 174 -21.26 16.07 -5.09
N VAL A 175 -21.66 14.81 -5.10
CA VAL A 175 -21.69 13.96 -6.29
C VAL A 175 -23.14 13.69 -6.66
N LEU A 176 -23.48 13.87 -7.94
CA LEU A 176 -24.82 13.63 -8.45
C LEU A 176 -24.88 12.27 -9.18
N PRO A 177 -26.06 11.61 -9.21
CA PRO A 177 -26.24 10.42 -10.03
C PRO A 177 -25.85 10.67 -11.50
N SER A 178 -25.18 9.70 -12.11
CA SER A 178 -24.62 9.76 -13.47
C SER A 178 -23.50 10.78 -13.69
N GLN A 179 -23.01 11.44 -12.63
CA GLN A 179 -21.82 12.27 -12.73
C GLN A 179 -20.58 11.39 -12.86
N GLN A 180 -19.76 11.68 -13.87
CA GLN A 180 -18.41 11.14 -13.97
C GLN A 180 -17.45 12.02 -13.15
N VAL A 181 -16.59 11.37 -12.37
CA VAL A 181 -15.53 12.00 -11.58
C VAL A 181 -14.23 11.21 -11.71
N THR A 182 -13.11 11.91 -11.60
CA THR A 182 -11.81 11.29 -11.34
C THR A 182 -11.66 11.13 -9.83
N MET A 183 -11.58 9.88 -9.35
CA MET A 183 -11.23 9.55 -7.98
C MET A 183 -9.70 9.54 -7.86
N MET A 184 -9.14 10.58 -7.24
CA MET A 184 -7.72 10.78 -7.00
C MET A 184 -7.25 9.95 -5.80
N MET A 185 -7.30 8.62 -5.94
CA MET A 185 -6.97 7.69 -4.87
C MET A 185 -5.46 7.61 -4.65
N GLU A 186 -5.07 7.45 -3.39
CA GLU A 186 -3.69 7.21 -2.97
C GLU A 186 -3.67 5.94 -2.11
N PHE A 187 -2.77 5.02 -2.43
CA PHE A 187 -2.55 3.82 -1.65
C PHE A 187 -1.87 4.18 -0.32
N GLN A 188 -2.05 3.31 0.67
CA GLN A 188 -1.22 3.36 1.88
C GLN A 188 0.26 3.21 1.51
N ALA A 189 1.16 3.56 2.45
CA ALA A 189 2.60 3.45 2.21
C ALA A 189 2.99 2.01 1.84
N ILE A 190 3.75 1.87 0.75
CA ILE A 190 4.22 0.60 0.22
C ILE A 190 5.74 0.63 0.13
N ASP A 191 6.35 -0.46 0.58
CA ASP A 191 7.73 -0.80 0.27
C ASP A 191 7.79 -2.26 -0.16
N ALA A 192 7.94 -2.49 -1.46
CA ALA A 192 7.83 -3.81 -2.03
C ALA A 192 8.72 -4.00 -3.26
N ILE A 193 9.11 -5.24 -3.52
CA ILE A 193 9.71 -5.66 -4.78
C ILE A 193 8.69 -6.46 -5.59
N LEU A 194 8.54 -6.11 -6.87
CA LEU A 194 7.84 -6.89 -7.86
C LEU A 194 8.87 -7.50 -8.83
N PRO A 195 9.05 -8.83 -8.85
CA PRO A 195 10.08 -9.46 -9.68
C PRO A 195 9.92 -9.22 -11.18
N ALA A 196 11.03 -9.32 -11.92
CA ALA A 196 11.01 -9.32 -13.38
C ALA A 196 10.09 -10.43 -13.93
N GLY A 197 9.30 -10.08 -14.95
CA GLY A 197 8.29 -10.95 -15.54
C GLY A 197 6.99 -11.02 -14.76
N HIS A 198 6.87 -10.37 -13.59
CA HIS A 198 5.64 -10.33 -12.82
C HIS A 198 4.77 -9.12 -13.19
N GLY A 199 3.47 -9.36 -13.32
CA GLY A 199 2.43 -8.35 -13.51
C GLY A 199 1.74 -7.96 -12.21
N ILE A 200 0.62 -7.23 -12.34
CA ILE A 200 -0.19 -6.80 -11.20
C ILE A 200 -1.68 -7.07 -11.43
N ASN A 201 -2.37 -7.38 -10.34
CA ASN A 201 -3.82 -7.43 -10.26
C ASN A 201 -4.31 -6.30 -9.35
N ILE A 202 -5.30 -5.53 -9.82
CA ILE A 202 -6.04 -4.58 -8.99
C ILE A 202 -7.45 -5.14 -8.78
N VAL A 203 -7.79 -5.42 -7.53
CA VAL A 203 -9.12 -5.92 -7.14
C VAL A 203 -9.94 -4.77 -6.55
N PHE A 204 -11.00 -4.40 -7.26
CA PHE A 204 -11.93 -3.34 -6.87
C PHE A 204 -13.20 -3.92 -6.24
N THR A 205 -13.54 -3.43 -5.05
CA THR A 205 -14.71 -3.84 -4.25
C THR A 205 -15.35 -2.63 -3.58
N ASP A 206 -16.50 -2.81 -2.94
CA ASP A 206 -17.13 -1.77 -2.09
C ASP A 206 -16.57 -1.73 -0.67
N THR A 207 -15.75 -2.70 -0.29
CA THR A 207 -15.15 -2.82 1.04
C THR A 207 -14.00 -3.83 1.02
N GLY A 208 -13.04 -3.66 1.93
CA GLY A 208 -11.94 -4.60 2.14
C GLY A 208 -11.28 -4.35 3.50
N GLU A 209 -10.49 -5.31 3.97
CA GLU A 209 -9.87 -5.25 5.31
C GLU A 209 -10.91 -4.94 6.41
N ASP A 210 -10.67 -3.93 7.23
CA ASP A 210 -11.54 -3.43 8.30
C ASP A 210 -12.36 -2.19 7.88
N TYR A 211 -12.33 -1.79 6.60
CA TYR A 211 -13.15 -0.71 6.10
C TYR A 211 -14.63 -1.12 6.06
N LEU A 212 -15.51 -0.14 6.30
CA LEU A 212 -16.95 -0.34 6.21
C LEU A 212 -17.43 -0.07 4.80
N ALA A 213 -18.34 -0.92 4.31
CA ALA A 213 -19.03 -0.67 3.05
C ALA A 213 -19.94 0.57 3.15
N PRO A 214 -20.30 1.22 2.03
CA PRO A 214 -21.11 2.42 2.06
C PRO A 214 -22.51 2.14 2.64
N ALA A 215 -23.02 3.06 3.46
CA ALA A 215 -24.29 2.89 4.17
C ALA A 215 -25.52 2.81 3.24
N CYS A 216 -25.40 3.29 2.01
CA CYS A 216 -26.43 3.18 0.97
C CYS A 216 -26.53 1.77 0.35
N GLY A 217 -25.59 0.87 0.66
CA GLY A 217 -25.60 -0.55 0.27
C GLY A 217 -25.92 -0.76 -1.21
N PRO A 218 -26.99 -1.50 -1.56
CA PRO A 218 -27.28 -1.87 -2.94
C PRO A 218 -27.64 -0.69 -3.85
N SER A 219 -27.93 0.49 -3.30
CA SER A 219 -28.36 1.66 -4.06
C SER A 219 -27.21 2.51 -4.62
N CYS A 220 -25.96 2.27 -4.20
CA CYS A 220 -24.81 3.10 -4.55
C CYS A 220 -23.63 2.30 -5.11
N THR A 221 -23.91 1.44 -6.08
CA THR A 221 -22.86 0.85 -6.92
C THR A 221 -22.02 1.96 -7.59
N VAL A 222 -20.76 1.68 -7.88
CA VAL A 222 -19.89 2.60 -8.61
C VAL A 222 -19.48 1.96 -9.93
N HIS A 223 -19.74 2.65 -11.03
CA HIS A 223 -19.30 2.24 -12.36
C HIS A 223 -17.88 2.77 -12.59
N ILE A 224 -16.88 1.91 -12.54
CA ILE A 224 -15.49 2.26 -12.80
C ILE A 224 -15.17 2.15 -14.29
N LEU A 225 -14.25 3.00 -14.77
CA LEU A 225 -13.82 3.06 -16.16
C LEU A 225 -12.29 2.84 -16.25
N PRO A 226 -11.78 1.60 -16.04
CA PRO A 226 -10.34 1.32 -16.09
C PRO A 226 -9.69 1.80 -17.40
N SER A 227 -10.37 1.71 -18.53
CA SER A 227 -9.83 2.18 -19.83
C SER A 227 -9.54 3.67 -19.92
N LEU A 228 -10.03 4.48 -18.98
CA LEU A 228 -9.76 5.92 -18.88
C LEU A 228 -8.95 6.29 -17.63
N SER A 229 -8.52 5.29 -16.87
CA SER A 229 -7.84 5.44 -15.59
C SER A 229 -6.36 5.19 -15.71
N GLU A 230 -5.59 5.66 -14.73
CA GLU A 230 -4.14 5.46 -14.67
C GLU A 230 -3.67 5.10 -13.25
N LEU A 231 -2.61 4.28 -13.19
CA LEU A 231 -1.88 3.95 -11.98
C LEU A 231 -0.47 4.52 -12.08
N GLN A 232 -0.03 5.31 -11.11
CA GLN A 232 1.32 5.85 -11.03
C GLN A 232 2.04 5.18 -9.86
N ILE A 233 3.10 4.45 -10.17
CA ILE A 233 3.87 3.66 -9.20
C ILE A 233 5.19 4.41 -8.92
N PRO A 234 5.47 4.78 -7.66
CA PRO A 234 6.74 5.37 -7.28
C PRO A 234 7.79 4.26 -7.20
N ARG A 235 8.75 4.29 -8.12
CA ARG A 235 9.88 3.35 -8.15
C ARG A 235 11.17 4.03 -7.75
N ILE A 236 12.05 3.24 -7.15
CA ILE A 236 13.41 3.68 -6.80
C ILE A 236 14.43 2.69 -7.33
N TYR A 237 15.66 3.16 -7.45
CA TYR A 237 16.82 2.33 -7.75
C TYR A 237 17.79 2.46 -6.58
N ARG A 238 18.10 1.34 -5.94
CA ARG A 238 19.05 1.26 -4.83
C ARG A 238 20.09 0.20 -5.13
N ASP A 239 21.33 0.48 -4.79
CA ASP A 239 22.37 -0.55 -4.73
C ASP A 239 22.46 -1.12 -3.32
N SER A 240 23.39 -2.04 -3.09
CA SER A 240 23.55 -2.68 -1.78
C SER A 240 24.20 -1.79 -0.72
N SER A 241 24.56 -0.54 -1.02
CA SER A 241 25.29 0.34 -0.08
C SER A 241 24.41 0.92 1.03
N ASP A 242 23.11 1.03 0.77
CA ASP A 242 22.13 1.53 1.74
C ASP A 242 21.51 0.42 2.61
N VAL A 243 21.87 -0.84 2.36
CA VAL A 243 21.34 -2.00 3.09
C VAL A 243 21.72 -1.91 4.57
N LEU A 244 20.71 -1.93 5.42
CA LEU A 244 20.85 -1.94 6.86
C LEU A 244 20.88 -3.38 7.37
N ILE A 245 22.02 -3.79 7.91
CA ILE A 245 22.12 -5.06 8.63
C ILE A 245 21.57 -4.87 10.02
N THR A 246 20.41 -5.48 10.29
CA THR A 246 19.79 -5.42 11.61
C THR A 246 20.41 -6.48 12.52
N PRO A 247 20.60 -6.19 13.83
CA PRO A 247 21.12 -7.18 14.76
C PRO A 247 20.11 -8.31 14.97
N GLN A 248 20.36 -9.47 14.34
CA GLN A 248 19.66 -10.72 14.61
C GLN A 248 20.56 -11.60 15.48
N SER A 249 20.08 -12.01 16.66
CA SER A 249 20.81 -12.96 17.51
C SER A 249 20.40 -14.39 17.16
N LEU A 250 21.33 -15.35 17.06
CA LEU A 250 20.98 -16.77 16.89
C LEU A 250 20.08 -17.29 18.02
N ASP A 251 20.25 -16.73 19.22
CA ASP A 251 19.44 -17.01 20.42
C ASP A 251 18.21 -16.10 20.53
N ALA A 252 17.95 -15.23 19.55
CA ALA A 252 16.75 -14.40 19.54
C ALA A 252 15.51 -15.30 19.45
N ALA A 253 14.45 -14.88 20.13
CA ALA A 253 13.22 -15.66 20.22
C ALA A 253 12.51 -15.87 18.86
N ASN A 254 12.92 -15.13 17.82
CA ASN A 254 12.31 -15.12 16.49
C ASN A 254 13.04 -15.94 15.42
N ASN A 255 14.07 -16.72 15.79
CA ASN A 255 14.77 -17.63 14.86
C ASN A 255 14.19 -19.05 14.82
#